data_AF-D6RM98-F1
#
_entry.id   AF-D6RM98-F1
#
_cell.length_a   1.000
_cell.length_b   1.000
_cell.length_c   1.000
_cell.angle_alpha   90.00
_cell.angle_beta   90.00
_cell.angle_gamma   90.00
#
_symmetry.space_group_name_H-M   'P 1'
#
loop_
_entity.id
_entity.type
_entity.pdbx_description
1 polymer ?
#
loop_
_entity_poly.entity_id
_entity_poly.type
_entity_poly.pdbx_seq_one_letter_code
_entity_poly.pdbx_strand_id
1 'polypeptide(L)'
;MSIRDSAEETMDVDGATNGADPSTRPPLRVRALTLLQERRLIAYLDDRWLQFTRNFKKRSEQSSTLRTLGDYLEEARHLLAFILQIPPVDPSTSLRIAYMLRLTADVLGGIPGYSLTRRVSDPLAPANTEEPTNVSPKSIRNTLRDLLDFLDDLDHAWLAVLQGQVWDPETAEGVDLTSALEFITHSPHDPTTSNGEEHQPASAPPNVKTSPPSQTELTRLRSLLVGGQSALEEWLLNERVAKLSSPSADGDDLTGMLARMGLLDEFDNVFTRTMDVLGYGNLREDDDLEEVPMSAPLTGPGEDSEGGVQMEDDDYQCICGHLVDTTYGPPKEAVNK
;
A
#
# COMPACT_ATOMS: atom_id res chain seq x y z
N MET A 1 48.29 -34.72 -11.91
CA MET A 1 48.54 -34.58 -13.36
C MET A 1 47.80 -35.69 -14.10
N SER A 2 46.60 -35.40 -14.60
CA SER A 2 46.01 -36.13 -15.72
C SER A 2 44.92 -35.24 -16.30
N ILE A 3 45.24 -34.68 -17.46
CA ILE A 3 44.44 -33.78 -18.27
C ILE A 3 43.51 -34.68 -19.09
N ARG A 4 42.20 -34.44 -19.03
CA ARG A 4 41.24 -34.99 -19.99
C ARG A 4 40.50 -33.83 -20.63
N ASP A 5 40.90 -33.58 -21.86
CA ASP A 5 40.16 -32.83 -22.87
C ASP A 5 38.76 -33.45 -23.05
N SER A 6 37.74 -32.61 -22.90
CA SER A 6 36.38 -32.91 -23.36
C SER A 6 36.00 -31.81 -24.35
N ALA A 7 35.73 -32.24 -25.57
CA ALA A 7 35.41 -31.41 -26.72
C ALA A 7 34.10 -30.63 -26.51
N GLU A 8 34.16 -29.33 -26.84
CA GLU A 8 32.99 -28.46 -27.01
C GLU A 8 32.35 -28.78 -28.37
N GLU A 9 31.14 -29.36 -28.33
CA GLU A 9 30.28 -29.54 -29.49
C GLU A 9 29.25 -28.41 -29.49
N THR A 10 29.51 -27.38 -30.31
CA THR A 10 28.66 -26.21 -30.50
C THR A 10 27.49 -26.58 -31.41
N MET A 11 26.30 -26.83 -30.84
CA MET A 11 25.06 -26.91 -31.60
C MET A 11 24.56 -25.49 -31.92
N ASP A 12 24.76 -25.06 -33.16
CA ASP A 12 24.06 -23.91 -33.75
C ASP A 12 22.57 -24.27 -33.92
N VAL A 13 21.77 -23.85 -32.94
CA VAL A 13 20.30 -23.88 -33.03
C VAL A 13 19.88 -22.55 -33.64
N ASP A 14 19.68 -22.54 -34.96
CA ASP A 14 18.96 -21.48 -35.68
C ASP A 14 17.48 -21.48 -35.25
N GLY A 15 17.24 -21.02 -34.03
CA GLY A 15 15.92 -20.77 -33.47
C GLY A 15 15.37 -19.50 -34.09
N ALA A 16 14.59 -19.64 -35.16
CA ALA A 16 13.74 -18.59 -35.68
C ALA A 16 12.77 -18.13 -34.57
N THR A 17 13.22 -17.18 -33.76
CA THR A 17 12.39 -16.42 -32.84
C THR A 17 11.43 -15.62 -33.71
N ASN A 18 10.22 -16.14 -33.89
CA ASN A 18 9.09 -15.37 -34.39
C ASN A 18 9.03 -14.09 -33.56
N GLY A 19 9.45 -12.97 -34.16
CA GLY A 19 9.32 -11.64 -33.60
C GLY A 19 7.84 -11.34 -33.47
N ALA A 20 7.24 -11.79 -32.37
CA ALA A 20 5.98 -11.28 -31.89
C ALA A 20 6.23 -9.79 -31.66
N ASP A 21 5.69 -8.98 -32.55
CA ASP A 21 5.81 -7.53 -32.51
C ASP A 21 5.37 -7.07 -31.12
N PRO A 22 6.27 -6.47 -30.29
CA PRO A 22 5.95 -6.03 -28.94
C PRO A 22 4.86 -4.95 -28.90
N SER A 23 4.36 -4.51 -30.07
CA SER A 23 3.36 -3.45 -30.21
C SER A 23 1.90 -3.92 -30.11
N THR A 24 1.58 -5.22 -30.09
CA THR A 24 0.15 -5.66 -30.09
C THR A 24 -0.43 -5.88 -28.68
N ARG A 25 -0.31 -4.89 -27.77
CA ARG A 25 -1.04 -4.95 -26.50
C ARG A 25 -2.54 -4.66 -26.74
N PRO A 26 -3.47 -5.45 -26.17
CA PRO A 26 -4.89 -5.19 -26.30
C PRO A 26 -5.22 -3.85 -25.60
N PRO A 27 -6.00 -2.97 -26.24
CA PRO A 27 -6.33 -1.66 -25.67
C PRO A 27 -7.14 -1.80 -24.39
N LEU A 28 -6.75 -1.06 -23.35
CA LEU A 28 -7.45 -1.02 -22.06
C LEU A 28 -8.84 -0.42 -22.26
N ARG A 29 -9.88 -1.23 -22.10
CA ARG A 29 -11.27 -0.78 -22.24
C ARG A 29 -11.75 -0.12 -20.96
N VAL A 30 -11.71 1.21 -20.91
CA VAL A 30 -12.25 1.97 -19.79
C VAL A 30 -13.76 2.16 -19.99
N ARG A 31 -14.56 1.41 -19.23
CA ARG A 31 -16.01 1.58 -19.19
C ARG A 31 -16.47 1.52 -17.74
N ALA A 32 -17.30 2.48 -17.33
CA ALA A 32 -17.95 2.46 -16.02
C ALA A 32 -18.66 1.12 -15.79
N LEU A 33 -18.55 0.62 -14.56
CA LEU A 33 -19.22 -0.62 -14.19
C LEU A 33 -20.73 -0.42 -14.23
N THR A 34 -21.45 -1.45 -14.68
CA THR A 34 -22.90 -1.48 -14.51
C THR A 34 -23.24 -1.64 -13.02
N LEU A 35 -24.40 -1.15 -12.58
CA LEU A 35 -24.84 -1.27 -11.18
C LEU A 35 -24.82 -2.73 -10.66
N LEU A 36 -25.11 -3.70 -11.53
CA LEU A 36 -25.06 -5.12 -11.17
C LEU A 36 -23.62 -5.60 -10.99
N GLN A 37 -22.69 -5.17 -11.84
CA GLN A 37 -21.26 -5.48 -11.70
C GLN A 37 -20.70 -4.85 -10.42
N GLU A 38 -21.05 -3.59 -10.14
CA GLU A 38 -20.64 -2.88 -8.93
C GLU A 38 -21.11 -3.61 -7.67
N ARG A 39 -22.39 -4.01 -7.59
CA ARG A 39 -22.92 -4.79 -6.46
C ARG A 39 -22.20 -6.12 -6.26
N ARG A 40 -21.88 -6.83 -7.35
CA ARG A 40 -21.15 -8.11 -7.29
C ARG A 40 -19.71 -7.91 -6.83
N LEU A 41 -19.06 -6.87 -7.34
CA LEU A 41 -17.71 -6.49 -6.94
C LEU A 41 -17.64 -6.14 -5.46
N ILE A 42 -18.58 -5.32 -4.95
CA ILE A 42 -18.68 -4.97 -3.53
C ILE A 42 -18.81 -6.23 -2.68
N ALA A 43 -19.76 -7.12 -3.02
CA ALA A 43 -19.96 -8.36 -2.27
C ALA A 43 -18.70 -9.25 -2.25
N TYR A 44 -17.99 -9.32 -3.37
CA TYR A 44 -16.72 -10.05 -3.46
C TYR A 44 -15.61 -9.40 -2.61
N LEU A 45 -15.40 -8.10 -2.74
CA LEU A 45 -14.38 -7.37 -2.00
C LEU A 45 -14.64 -7.43 -0.49
N ASP A 46 -15.89 -7.30 -0.05
CA ASP A 46 -16.25 -7.39 1.36
C ASP A 46 -16.02 -8.79 1.94
N ASP A 47 -16.36 -9.85 1.20
CA ASP A 47 -16.06 -11.23 1.61
C ASP A 47 -14.54 -11.46 1.68
N ARG A 48 -13.79 -10.99 0.67
CA ARG A 48 -12.33 -11.11 0.68
C ARG A 48 -11.70 -10.34 1.83
N TRP A 49 -12.21 -9.15 2.14
CA TRP A 49 -11.77 -8.36 3.29
C TRP A 49 -12.04 -9.04 4.62
N LEU A 50 -13.21 -9.67 4.74
CA LEU A 50 -13.58 -10.43 5.93
C LEU A 50 -12.60 -11.58 6.15
N GLN A 51 -12.24 -12.31 5.08
CA GLN A 51 -11.23 -13.37 5.13
C GLN A 51 -9.85 -12.81 5.53
N PHE A 52 -9.42 -11.73 4.88
CA PHE A 52 -8.15 -11.04 5.15
C PHE A 52 -8.02 -10.64 6.63
N THR A 53 -9.00 -9.89 7.14
CA THR A 53 -9.00 -9.43 8.54
C THR A 53 -9.12 -10.58 9.55
N ARG A 54 -9.90 -11.63 9.24
CA ARG A 54 -9.99 -12.84 10.07
C ARG A 54 -8.65 -13.56 10.17
N ASN A 55 -7.96 -13.75 9.04
CA ASN A 55 -6.66 -14.41 9.01
C ASN A 55 -5.59 -13.57 9.69
N PHE A 56 -5.59 -12.25 9.52
CA PHE A 56 -4.71 -11.34 10.25
C PHE A 56 -4.90 -11.44 11.78
N LYS A 57 -6.15 -11.46 12.26
CA LYS A 57 -6.43 -11.64 13.70
C LYS A 57 -5.96 -13.00 14.22
N LYS A 58 -5.96 -14.01 13.36
CA LYS A 58 -5.52 -15.39 13.65
C LYS A 58 -4.06 -15.64 13.29
N ARG A 59 -3.26 -14.63 12.98
CA ARG A 59 -1.88 -14.80 12.47
C ARG A 59 -0.94 -15.61 13.37
N SER A 60 -1.23 -15.72 14.67
CA SER A 60 -0.50 -16.60 15.60
C SER A 60 -0.95 -18.07 15.55
N GLU A 61 -2.14 -18.36 15.00
CA GLU A 61 -2.69 -19.70 14.86
C GLU A 61 -2.12 -20.40 13.61
N GLN A 62 -1.89 -21.71 13.69
CA GLN A 62 -1.42 -22.50 12.55
C GLN A 62 -2.42 -22.55 11.39
N SER A 63 -3.71 -22.35 11.67
CA SER A 63 -4.77 -22.35 10.66
C SER A 63 -4.84 -21.06 9.84
N SER A 64 -4.12 -19.99 10.25
CA SER A 64 -4.09 -18.77 9.46
C SER A 64 -3.18 -18.94 8.25
N THR A 65 -3.62 -18.39 7.12
CA THR A 65 -2.80 -18.29 5.91
C THR A 65 -1.90 -17.06 5.91
N LEU A 66 -2.11 -16.11 6.83
CA LEU A 66 -1.37 -14.84 6.92
C LEU A 66 -0.52 -14.84 8.19
N ARG A 67 0.36 -15.84 8.32
CA ARG A 67 1.21 -16.02 9.51
C ARG A 67 2.47 -15.17 9.46
N THR A 68 2.97 -14.92 8.26
CA THR A 68 4.16 -14.12 8.02
C THR A 68 3.79 -12.77 7.41
N LEU A 69 4.68 -11.79 7.53
CA LEU A 69 4.52 -10.50 6.88
C LEU A 69 4.46 -10.66 5.35
N GLY A 70 5.28 -11.54 4.77
CA GLY A 70 5.25 -11.82 3.33
C GLY A 70 3.89 -12.33 2.85
N ASP A 71 3.31 -13.32 3.54
CA ASP A 71 1.97 -13.84 3.17
C ASP A 71 0.89 -12.75 3.26
N TYR A 72 1.02 -11.86 4.25
CA TYR A 72 0.12 -10.73 4.44
C TYR A 72 0.24 -9.69 3.33
N LEU A 73 1.46 -9.31 2.96
CA LEU A 73 1.72 -8.36 1.88
C LEU A 73 1.25 -8.92 0.54
N GLU A 74 1.45 -10.20 0.28
CA GLU A 74 0.98 -10.85 -0.94
C GLU A 74 -0.55 -10.81 -1.05
N GLU A 75 -1.26 -11.08 0.04
CA GLU A 75 -2.71 -10.96 0.05
C GLU A 75 -3.18 -9.50 -0.08
N ALA A 76 -2.44 -8.55 0.50
CA ALA A 76 -2.71 -7.13 0.33
C ALA A 76 -2.48 -6.67 -1.12
N ARG A 77 -1.46 -7.19 -1.82
CA ARG A 77 -1.23 -6.94 -3.26
C ARG A 77 -2.38 -7.42 -4.12
N HIS A 78 -2.92 -8.60 -3.83
CA HIS A 78 -4.10 -9.09 -4.54
C HIS A 78 -5.28 -8.13 -4.37
N LEU A 79 -5.55 -7.68 -3.14
CA LEU A 79 -6.61 -6.68 -2.88
C LEU A 79 -6.33 -5.36 -3.61
N LEU A 80 -5.09 -4.85 -3.54
CA LEU A 80 -4.66 -3.64 -4.23
C LEU A 80 -4.92 -3.74 -5.74
N ALA A 81 -4.43 -4.82 -6.37
CA ALA A 81 -4.62 -5.08 -7.78
C ALA A 81 -6.12 -5.10 -8.15
N PHE A 82 -6.96 -5.79 -7.37
CA PHE A 82 -8.41 -5.81 -7.62
C PHE A 82 -9.06 -4.43 -7.48
N ILE A 83 -8.67 -3.62 -6.49
CA ILE A 83 -9.20 -2.26 -6.30
C ILE A 83 -8.78 -1.35 -7.45
N LEU A 84 -7.55 -1.49 -7.95
CA LEU A 84 -7.03 -0.68 -9.05
C LEU A 84 -7.66 -1.02 -10.42
N GLN A 85 -8.23 -2.22 -10.56
CA GLN A 85 -9.06 -2.57 -11.71
C GLN A 85 -10.45 -1.91 -11.70
N ILE A 86 -10.83 -1.21 -10.63
CA ILE A 86 -12.07 -0.41 -10.61
C ILE A 86 -11.88 0.80 -11.54
N PRO A 87 -12.72 0.98 -12.57
CA PRO A 87 -12.57 2.10 -13.50
C PRO A 87 -12.63 3.45 -12.75
N PRO A 88 -11.72 4.41 -13.04
CA PRO A 88 -11.79 5.77 -12.51
C PRO A 88 -12.86 6.59 -13.24
N VAL A 89 -14.03 6.02 -13.48
CA VAL A 89 -15.15 6.66 -14.20
C VAL A 89 -16.39 6.56 -13.35
N ASP A 90 -17.14 7.66 -13.28
CA ASP A 90 -18.33 7.72 -12.43
C ASP A 90 -19.41 6.74 -12.90
N PRO A 91 -20.12 6.07 -11.97
CA PRO A 91 -20.12 6.28 -10.51
C PRO A 91 -19.04 5.49 -9.74
N SER A 92 -18.21 4.68 -10.40
CA SER A 92 -17.31 3.73 -9.74
C SER A 92 -16.09 4.38 -9.06
N THR A 93 -15.81 5.65 -9.35
CA THR A 93 -14.69 6.41 -8.79
C THR A 93 -14.71 6.45 -7.25
N SER A 94 -15.87 6.77 -6.65
CA SER A 94 -16.02 6.84 -5.19
C SER A 94 -15.78 5.47 -4.54
N LEU A 95 -16.19 4.39 -5.21
CA LEU A 95 -15.96 3.03 -4.73
C LEU A 95 -14.46 2.69 -4.69
N ARG A 96 -13.72 3.05 -5.75
CA ARG A 96 -12.27 2.88 -5.81
C ARG A 96 -11.57 3.62 -4.67
N ILE A 97 -11.92 4.88 -4.46
CA ILE A 97 -11.34 5.71 -3.38
C ILE A 97 -11.64 5.10 -2.01
N ALA A 98 -12.90 4.69 -1.76
CA ALA A 98 -13.31 4.13 -0.48
C ALA A 98 -12.53 2.85 -0.12
N TYR A 99 -12.36 1.93 -1.07
CA TYR A 99 -11.58 0.71 -0.83
C TYR A 99 -10.07 0.97 -0.75
N MET A 100 -9.52 1.93 -1.50
CA MET A 100 -8.12 2.34 -1.36
C MET A 100 -7.83 2.91 0.04
N LEU A 101 -8.70 3.79 0.55
CA LEU A 101 -8.61 4.32 1.92
C LEU A 101 -8.65 3.20 2.95
N ARG A 102 -9.54 2.23 2.77
CA ARG A 102 -9.66 1.08 3.66
C ARG A 102 -8.40 0.20 3.63
N LEU A 103 -7.87 -0.09 2.45
CA LEU A 103 -6.63 -0.87 2.29
C LEU A 103 -5.46 -0.22 2.99
N THR A 104 -5.30 1.08 2.76
CA THR A 104 -4.22 1.87 3.34
C THR A 104 -4.29 1.83 4.87
N ALA A 105 -5.48 2.03 5.43
CA ALA A 105 -5.68 1.96 6.88
C ALA A 105 -5.36 0.57 7.45
N ASP A 106 -5.88 -0.50 6.82
CA ASP A 106 -5.68 -1.85 7.33
C ASP A 106 -4.24 -2.35 7.17
N VAL A 107 -3.56 -1.98 6.07
CA VAL A 107 -2.17 -2.39 5.83
C VAL A 107 -1.20 -1.65 6.74
N LEU A 108 -1.28 -0.33 6.83
CA LEU A 108 -0.40 0.46 7.68
C LEU A 108 -0.62 0.12 9.17
N GLY A 109 -1.86 -0.18 9.58
CA GLY A 109 -2.15 -0.67 10.93
C GLY A 109 -1.81 -2.15 11.16
N GLY A 110 -1.76 -2.95 10.10
CA GLY A 110 -1.55 -4.40 10.17
C GLY A 110 -0.09 -4.82 10.21
N ILE A 111 0.79 -4.11 9.47
CA ILE A 111 2.23 -4.43 9.37
C ILE A 111 2.91 -4.51 10.75
N PRO A 112 2.72 -3.54 11.68
CA PRO A 112 3.30 -3.62 13.02
C PRO A 112 2.88 -4.86 13.83
N GLY A 113 1.80 -5.52 13.43
CA GLY A 113 1.32 -6.74 14.05
C GLY A 113 2.19 -7.98 13.76
N TYR A 114 3.17 -7.89 12.85
CA TYR A 114 4.08 -8.96 12.49
C TYR A 114 5.47 -8.75 13.09
N SER A 115 6.14 -9.84 13.43
CA SER A 115 7.52 -9.83 13.90
C SER A 115 8.47 -10.27 12.80
N LEU A 116 9.59 -9.57 12.64
CA LEU A 116 10.61 -9.90 11.63
C LEU A 116 11.54 -11.03 12.10
N THR A 117 11.74 -11.10 13.41
CA THR A 117 12.67 -12.03 14.06
C THR A 117 11.99 -13.27 14.63
N ARG A 118 10.69 -13.20 14.91
CA ARG A 118 9.95 -14.30 15.52
C ARG A 118 9.51 -15.29 14.46
N ARG A 119 10.18 -16.44 14.38
CA ARG A 119 9.59 -17.60 13.69
C ARG A 119 8.34 -18.03 14.44
N VAL A 120 7.27 -18.30 13.69
CA VAL A 120 6.08 -18.92 14.28
C VAL A 120 6.46 -20.35 14.65
N SER A 121 6.70 -20.59 15.93
CA SER A 121 7.09 -21.89 16.46
C SER A 121 6.08 -22.95 15.98
N ASP A 122 6.58 -23.99 15.31
CA ASP A 122 5.77 -25.15 14.98
C ASP A 122 5.48 -25.92 16.28
N PRO A 123 4.22 -26.01 16.74
CA PRO A 123 3.88 -26.69 17.99
C PRO A 123 4.11 -28.20 17.93
N LEU A 124 4.33 -28.76 16.73
CA LEU A 124 4.68 -30.16 16.55
C LEU A 124 6.20 -30.39 16.56
N ALA A 125 7.03 -29.34 16.60
CA ALA A 125 8.47 -29.49 16.75
C ALA A 125 8.78 -30.11 18.12
N PRO A 126 9.62 -31.17 18.19
CA PRO A 126 9.92 -31.85 19.45
C PRO A 126 10.59 -30.87 20.42
N ALA A 127 10.10 -30.83 21.66
CA ALA A 127 10.51 -29.90 22.72
C ALA A 127 12.02 -29.92 23.08
N ASN A 128 12.76 -30.89 22.56
CA ASN A 128 14.19 -31.07 22.83
C ASN A 128 15.10 -30.49 21.73
N THR A 129 14.54 -29.90 20.67
CA THR A 129 15.34 -29.19 19.67
C THR A 129 15.50 -27.74 20.10
N GLU A 130 16.34 -27.52 21.12
CA GLU A 130 16.87 -26.20 21.51
C GLU A 130 17.87 -25.68 20.45
N GLU A 131 17.57 -25.84 19.16
CA GLU A 131 18.36 -25.17 18.15
C GLU A 131 18.07 -23.67 18.26
N PRO A 132 19.10 -22.83 18.45
CA PRO A 132 18.93 -21.39 18.38
C PRO A 132 18.34 -21.10 17.00
N THR A 133 17.08 -20.67 16.98
CA THR A 133 16.35 -20.32 15.75
C THR A 133 16.97 -19.06 15.18
N ASN A 134 18.14 -19.20 14.57
CA ASN A 134 18.89 -18.11 13.98
C ASN A 134 18.19 -17.74 12.67
N VAL A 135 17.26 -16.80 12.75
CA VAL A 135 16.64 -16.22 11.55
C VAL A 135 17.76 -15.54 10.77
N SER A 136 18.01 -16.04 9.56
CA SER A 136 19.06 -15.49 8.70
C SER A 136 18.80 -13.99 8.45
N PRO A 137 19.80 -13.12 8.66
CA PRO A 137 19.69 -11.69 8.35
C PRO A 137 19.25 -11.42 6.91
N LYS A 138 19.62 -12.31 5.98
CA LYS A 138 19.20 -12.27 4.58
C LYS A 138 17.68 -12.38 4.41
N SER A 139 17.01 -13.20 5.22
CA SER A 139 15.54 -13.35 5.16
C SER A 139 14.83 -12.09 5.63
N ILE A 140 15.32 -11.47 6.71
CA ILE A 140 14.79 -10.22 7.23
C ILE A 140 14.94 -9.12 6.17
N ARG A 141 16.13 -9.01 5.58
CA ARG A 141 16.40 -8.08 4.47
C ARG A 141 15.41 -8.25 3.32
N ASN A 142 15.21 -9.49 2.86
CA ASN A 142 14.29 -9.75 1.74
C ASN A 142 12.86 -9.35 2.10
N THR A 143 12.42 -9.60 3.34
CA THR A 143 11.07 -9.25 3.80
C THR A 143 10.89 -7.73 3.89
N LEU A 144 11.90 -7.00 4.37
CA LEU A 144 11.86 -5.55 4.43
C LEU A 144 11.87 -4.89 3.05
N ARG A 145 12.62 -5.47 2.11
CA ARG A 145 12.60 -5.01 0.72
C ARG A 145 11.24 -5.25 0.09
N ASP A 146 10.67 -6.43 0.28
CA ASP A 146 9.33 -6.78 -0.18
C ASP A 146 8.26 -5.81 0.37
N LEU A 147 8.40 -5.41 1.64
CA LEU A 147 7.56 -4.39 2.27
C LEU A 147 7.71 -3.02 1.59
N LEU A 148 8.94 -2.56 1.35
CA LEU A 148 9.17 -1.26 0.70
C LEU A 148 8.68 -1.24 -0.75
N ASP A 149 8.92 -2.31 -1.51
CA ASP A 149 8.41 -2.46 -2.87
C ASP A 149 6.86 -2.37 -2.86
N PHE A 150 6.20 -3.02 -1.88
CA PHE A 150 4.75 -2.89 -1.72
C PHE A 150 4.30 -1.46 -1.34
N LEU A 151 5.02 -0.76 -0.47
CA LEU A 151 4.68 0.60 -0.05
C LEU A 151 4.90 1.59 -1.21
N ASP A 152 5.90 1.36 -2.05
CA ASP A 152 6.14 2.10 -3.29
C ASP A 152 5.00 1.86 -4.31
N ASP A 153 4.58 0.62 -4.50
CA ASP A 153 3.39 0.28 -5.32
C ASP A 153 2.13 0.99 -4.79
N LEU A 154 1.95 1.01 -3.46
CA LEU A 154 0.81 1.66 -2.82
C LEU A 154 0.83 3.19 -3.01
N ASP A 155 2.01 3.81 -3.02
CA ASP A 155 2.18 5.24 -3.31
C ASP A 155 1.83 5.55 -4.77
N HIS A 156 2.37 4.80 -5.74
CA HIS A 156 2.02 4.93 -7.15
C HIS A 156 0.52 4.72 -7.40
N ALA A 157 -0.07 3.72 -6.73
CA ALA A 157 -1.49 3.44 -6.79
C ALA A 157 -2.32 4.64 -6.31
N TRP A 158 -1.89 5.32 -5.24
CA TRP A 158 -2.52 6.55 -4.77
C TRP A 158 -2.41 7.69 -5.76
N LEU A 159 -1.24 7.92 -6.36
CA LEU A 159 -1.08 8.92 -7.42
C LEU A 159 -2.08 8.71 -8.55
N ALA A 160 -2.18 7.46 -9.04
CA ALA A 160 -3.12 7.12 -10.10
C ALA A 160 -4.58 7.39 -9.67
N VAL A 161 -4.94 7.11 -8.42
CA VAL A 161 -6.29 7.37 -7.88
C VAL A 161 -6.56 8.87 -7.76
N LEU A 162 -5.63 9.64 -7.20
CA LEU A 162 -5.76 11.09 -7.03
C LEU A 162 -5.87 11.82 -8.36
N GLN A 163 -5.19 11.32 -9.39
CA GLN A 163 -5.20 11.89 -10.75
C GLN A 163 -6.34 11.34 -11.63
N GLY A 164 -7.17 10.41 -11.13
CA GLY A 164 -8.24 9.81 -11.92
C GLY A 164 -7.74 8.94 -13.08
N GLN A 165 -6.54 8.39 -12.96
CA GLN A 165 -5.88 7.57 -13.99
C GLN A 165 -6.26 6.09 -13.93
N VAL A 166 -6.12 5.43 -15.07
CA VAL A 166 -6.25 3.97 -15.20
C VAL A 166 -4.96 3.33 -14.73
N TRP A 167 -5.03 2.24 -13.97
CA TRP A 167 -3.84 1.52 -13.55
C TRP A 167 -3.38 0.53 -14.63
N ASP A 168 -2.12 0.60 -15.05
CA ASP A 168 -1.49 -0.44 -15.88
C ASP A 168 -0.77 -1.46 -14.97
N PRO A 169 -1.26 -2.71 -14.88
CA PRO A 169 -0.64 -3.72 -14.03
C PRO A 169 0.73 -4.20 -14.53
N GLU A 170 1.10 -3.95 -15.78
CA GLU A 170 2.41 -4.37 -16.31
C GLU A 170 3.53 -3.41 -15.93
N THR A 171 3.22 -2.11 -15.85
CA THR A 171 4.19 -1.07 -15.47
C THR A 171 4.06 -0.63 -14.03
N ALA A 172 2.95 -0.97 -13.35
CA ALA A 172 2.60 -0.46 -12.04
C ALA A 172 2.51 1.08 -12.00
N GLU A 173 1.98 1.68 -13.06
CA GLU A 173 1.85 3.13 -13.20
C GLU A 173 0.42 3.55 -13.58
N GLY A 174 0.08 4.80 -13.25
CA GLY A 174 -1.14 5.45 -13.70
C GLY A 174 -1.01 5.95 -15.15
N VAL A 175 -1.99 5.61 -15.97
CA VAL A 175 -2.10 6.04 -17.37
C VAL A 175 -3.31 6.95 -17.54
N ASP A 176 -3.11 8.09 -18.22
CA ASP A 176 -4.17 9.04 -18.50
C ASP A 176 -5.31 8.43 -19.31
N LEU A 177 -6.54 8.76 -18.91
CA LEU A 177 -7.77 8.28 -19.53
C LEU A 177 -7.87 8.62 -21.02
N THR A 178 -7.37 9.79 -21.43
CA THR A 178 -7.39 10.23 -22.83
C THR A 178 -6.54 9.30 -23.69
N SER A 179 -5.33 8.97 -23.24
CA SER A 179 -4.42 8.04 -23.90
C SER A 179 -5.05 6.65 -24.02
N ALA A 180 -5.73 6.18 -22.97
CA ALA A 180 -6.44 4.90 -23.00
C ALA A 180 -7.61 4.87 -24.01
N LEU A 181 -8.30 5.99 -24.21
CA LEU A 181 -9.44 6.10 -25.15
C LEU A 181 -8.99 6.23 -26.61
N GLU A 182 -7.87 6.88 -26.90
CA GLU A 182 -7.35 7.05 -28.27
C GLU A 182 -7.05 5.71 -28.97
N PHE A 183 -6.63 4.69 -28.21
CA PHE A 183 -6.43 3.36 -28.76
C PHE A 183 -7.72 2.69 -29.27
N ILE A 184 -8.88 3.06 -28.72
CA ILE A 184 -10.17 2.48 -29.13
C ILE A 184 -10.63 3.11 -30.45
N THR A 185 -10.38 4.40 -30.64
CA THR A 185 -10.87 5.15 -31.82
C THR A 185 -9.99 4.96 -33.04
N HIS A 186 -8.68 4.75 -32.87
CA HIS A 186 -7.73 4.58 -33.97
C HIS A 186 -7.51 3.12 -34.39
N SER A 187 -8.45 2.21 -34.05
CA SER A 187 -8.38 0.84 -34.56
C SER A 187 -8.33 0.89 -36.09
N PRO A 188 -7.23 0.45 -36.73
CA PRO A 188 -6.99 0.63 -38.16
C PRO A 188 -7.86 -0.36 -38.94
N HIS A 189 -9.16 -0.09 -39.00
CA HIS A 189 -10.09 -0.86 -39.81
C HIS A 189 -10.08 -0.32 -41.24
N ASP A 190 -9.36 -1.06 -42.07
CA ASP A 190 -9.62 -1.33 -43.49
C ASP A 190 -9.79 -0.14 -44.46
N PRO A 191 -8.77 0.20 -45.28
CA PRO A 191 -8.87 1.24 -46.32
C PRO A 191 -9.76 0.85 -47.52
N THR A 192 -10.67 -0.12 -47.40
CA THR A 192 -11.26 -0.81 -48.55
C THR A 192 -12.77 -0.57 -48.71
N THR A 193 -13.25 0.67 -48.79
CA THR A 193 -14.32 1.03 -49.74
C THR A 193 -14.47 2.54 -49.89
N SER A 194 -13.84 3.09 -50.93
CA SER A 194 -14.23 4.36 -51.51
C SER A 194 -15.65 4.24 -52.06
N ASN A 195 -16.62 5.01 -51.55
CA ASN A 195 -17.76 5.54 -52.32
C ASN A 195 -18.50 6.62 -51.52
N GLY A 196 -17.99 7.86 -51.62
CA GLY A 196 -18.77 9.09 -51.83
C GLY A 196 -20.06 9.36 -51.03
N GLU A 197 -20.06 9.28 -49.70
CA GLU A 197 -21.10 9.92 -48.87
C GLU A 197 -20.51 11.02 -47.98
N GLU A 198 -21.10 12.21 -48.08
CA GLU A 198 -20.71 13.45 -47.39
C GLU A 198 -20.61 13.26 -45.88
N HIS A 199 -19.45 13.65 -45.36
CA HIS A 199 -19.05 13.53 -43.96
C HIS A 199 -19.99 14.32 -43.03
N GLN A 200 -20.85 13.61 -42.30
CA GLN A 200 -21.39 14.10 -41.04
C GLN A 200 -20.23 14.21 -40.04
N PRO A 201 -20.03 15.37 -39.36
CA PRO A 201 -18.97 15.52 -38.39
C PRO A 201 -19.15 14.50 -37.28
N ALA A 202 -18.16 13.63 -37.11
CA ALA A 202 -18.12 12.58 -36.11
C ALA A 202 -18.54 13.13 -34.75
N SER A 203 -19.56 12.50 -34.16
CA SER A 203 -20.06 12.81 -32.82
C SER A 203 -18.89 12.88 -31.84
N ALA A 204 -18.79 14.01 -31.12
CA ALA A 204 -17.77 14.24 -30.11
C ALA A 204 -17.62 13.02 -29.17
N PRO A 205 -16.39 12.70 -28.73
CA PRO A 205 -16.15 11.55 -27.86
C PRO A 205 -17.06 11.61 -26.62
N PRO A 206 -17.56 10.46 -26.15
CA PRO A 206 -18.42 10.40 -24.97
C PRO A 206 -17.71 11.11 -23.82
N ASN A 207 -18.38 12.09 -23.21
CA ASN A 207 -17.85 12.88 -22.12
C ASN A 207 -17.71 12.00 -20.88
N VAL A 208 -16.54 11.38 -20.71
CA VAL A 208 -16.18 10.55 -19.56
C VAL A 208 -15.99 11.46 -18.36
N LYS A 209 -16.82 11.29 -17.33
CA LYS A 209 -16.77 12.07 -16.10
C LYS A 209 -16.04 11.29 -15.01
N THR A 210 -15.13 11.98 -14.33
CA THR A 210 -14.37 11.46 -13.19
C THR A 210 -14.53 12.44 -12.04
N SER A 211 -15.06 11.99 -10.92
CA SER A 211 -15.14 12.81 -9.71
C SER A 211 -13.83 12.72 -8.91
N PRO A 212 -13.11 13.83 -8.69
CA PRO A 212 -11.91 13.80 -7.85
C PRO A 212 -12.28 13.46 -6.39
N PRO A 213 -11.32 12.95 -5.58
CA PRO A 213 -11.54 12.73 -4.16
C PRO A 213 -11.99 14.01 -3.44
N SER A 214 -12.94 13.86 -2.51
CA SER A 214 -13.43 14.95 -1.68
C SER A 214 -12.40 15.42 -0.66
N GLN A 215 -12.53 16.65 -0.17
CA GLN A 215 -11.63 17.19 0.86
C GLN A 215 -11.56 16.30 2.10
N THR A 216 -12.69 15.74 2.55
CA THR A 216 -12.73 14.82 3.69
C THR A 216 -11.92 13.55 3.43
N GLU A 217 -11.98 13.00 2.22
CA GLU A 217 -11.17 11.83 1.83
C GLU A 217 -9.69 12.16 1.78
N LEU A 218 -9.31 13.34 1.25
CA LEU A 218 -7.93 13.81 1.22
C LEU A 218 -7.38 14.02 2.65
N THR A 219 -8.15 14.65 3.54
CA THR A 219 -7.78 14.80 4.96
C THR A 219 -7.61 13.45 5.63
N ARG A 220 -8.50 12.49 5.36
CA ARG A 220 -8.41 11.14 5.90
C ARG A 220 -7.17 10.41 5.38
N LEU A 221 -6.89 10.49 4.08
CA LEU A 221 -5.68 9.92 3.48
C LEU A 221 -4.42 10.46 4.16
N ARG A 222 -4.30 11.79 4.27
CA ARG A 222 -3.16 12.43 4.97
C ARG A 222 -2.96 11.88 6.37
N SER A 223 -4.03 11.81 7.16
CA SER A 223 -3.96 11.29 8.53
C SER A 223 -3.52 9.82 8.57
N LEU A 224 -3.93 9.00 7.60
CA LEU A 224 -3.54 7.59 7.51
C LEU A 224 -2.06 7.45 7.14
N LEU A 225 -1.57 8.22 6.16
CA LEU A 225 -0.17 8.14 5.72
C LEU A 225 0.78 8.59 6.82
N VAL A 226 0.52 9.75 7.44
CA VAL A 226 1.36 10.29 8.53
C VAL A 226 1.34 9.35 9.74
N GLY A 227 0.16 8.92 10.20
CA GLY A 227 0.05 7.99 11.32
C GLY A 227 0.66 6.62 11.03
N GLY A 228 0.53 6.15 9.79
CA GLY A 228 1.11 4.89 9.35
C GLY A 228 2.63 4.92 9.28
N GLN A 229 3.23 5.98 8.77
CA GLN A 229 4.69 6.17 8.79
C GLN A 229 5.24 6.12 10.22
N SER A 230 4.66 6.89 11.14
CA SER A 230 5.07 6.87 12.55
C SER A 230 4.93 5.48 13.18
N ALA A 231 3.86 4.75 12.87
CA ALA A 231 3.66 3.39 13.37
C ALA A 231 4.69 2.40 12.81
N LEU A 232 5.09 2.54 11.55
CA LEU A 232 6.14 1.72 10.92
C LEU A 232 7.52 2.02 11.50
N GLU A 233 7.85 3.30 11.71
CA GLU A 233 9.09 3.72 12.38
C GLU A 233 9.19 3.14 13.79
N GLU A 234 8.14 3.31 14.60
CA GLU A 234 8.08 2.77 15.97
C GLU A 234 8.22 1.24 15.96
N TRP A 235 7.53 0.57 15.04
CA TRP A 235 7.63 -0.88 14.89
C TRP A 235 9.06 -1.35 14.58
N LEU A 236 9.76 -0.68 13.65
CA LEU A 236 11.15 -0.99 13.33
C LEU A 236 12.09 -0.74 14.53
N LEU A 237 11.85 0.32 15.29
CA LEU A 237 12.58 0.60 16.54
C LEU A 237 12.34 -0.49 17.60
N ASN A 238 11.12 -1.00 17.72
CA ASN A 238 10.77 -2.07 18.66
C ASN A 238 11.43 -3.40 18.27
N GLU A 239 11.43 -3.78 16.99
CA GLU A 239 12.15 -4.96 16.51
C GLU A 239 13.67 -4.85 16.78
N ARG A 240 14.22 -3.63 16.70
CA ARG A 240 15.62 -3.36 17.07
C ARG A 240 15.88 -3.58 18.56
N VAL A 241 15.02 -3.05 19.45
CA VAL A 241 15.16 -3.22 20.91
C VAL A 241 14.99 -4.69 21.32
N ALA A 242 14.06 -5.41 20.71
CA ALA A 242 13.84 -6.83 20.97
C ALA A 242 15.11 -7.66 20.66
N LYS A 243 15.84 -7.33 19.58
CA LYS A 243 17.07 -8.02 19.20
C LYS A 243 18.24 -7.71 20.14
N LEU A 244 18.37 -6.46 20.59
CA LEU A 244 19.44 -6.03 21.52
C LEU A 244 19.29 -6.65 22.92
N SER A 245 18.06 -6.99 23.31
CA SER A 245 17.78 -7.61 24.61
C SER A 245 18.18 -9.09 24.66
N SER A 246 18.58 -9.70 23.54
CA SER A 246 19.10 -11.07 23.49
C SER A 246 20.61 -11.08 23.83
N PRO A 247 21.03 -11.70 24.95
CA PRO A 247 22.42 -11.66 25.44
C PRO A 247 23.45 -12.42 24.57
N SER A 248 23.00 -12.98 23.44
CA SER A 248 23.80 -13.83 22.53
C SER A 248 24.07 -13.19 21.17
N ALA A 249 23.54 -11.99 20.90
CA ALA A 249 23.69 -11.33 19.61
C ALA A 249 24.76 -10.24 19.71
N ASP A 250 25.83 -10.35 18.91
CA ASP A 250 26.67 -9.21 18.54
C ASP A 250 25.73 -8.07 18.08
N GLY A 251 25.58 -7.04 18.94
CA GLY A 251 24.51 -6.04 18.88
C GLY A 251 24.53 -5.12 17.66
N ASP A 252 25.52 -5.26 16.78
CA ASP A 252 25.75 -4.33 15.67
C ASP A 252 25.02 -4.72 14.37
N ASP A 253 24.42 -5.90 14.28
CA ASP A 253 24.05 -6.42 12.96
C ASP A 253 22.77 -5.81 12.38
N LEU A 254 21.68 -5.60 13.13
CA LEU A 254 20.43 -5.10 12.51
C LEU A 254 20.49 -3.61 12.17
N THR A 255 20.93 -2.77 13.10
CA THR A 255 21.07 -1.32 12.86
C THR A 255 22.10 -1.04 11.78
N GLY A 256 23.26 -1.70 11.88
CA GLY A 256 24.30 -1.61 10.88
C GLY A 256 23.80 -2.10 9.51
N MET A 257 23.01 -3.17 9.48
CA MET A 257 22.42 -3.68 8.25
C MET A 257 21.38 -2.72 7.66
N LEU A 258 20.44 -2.17 8.44
CA LEU A 258 19.45 -1.20 7.95
C LEU A 258 20.12 0.07 7.40
N ALA A 259 21.06 0.65 8.15
CA ALA A 259 21.79 1.84 7.75
C ALA A 259 22.68 1.59 6.52
N ARG A 260 23.42 0.47 6.47
CA ARG A 260 24.23 0.08 5.30
C ARG A 260 23.38 -0.17 4.06
N MET A 261 22.10 -0.48 4.23
CA MET A 261 21.16 -0.73 3.14
C MET A 261 20.42 0.52 2.68
N GLY A 262 20.57 1.67 3.35
CA GLY A 262 19.81 2.88 3.02
C GLY A 262 18.31 2.77 3.29
N LEU A 263 17.87 1.71 3.99
CA LEU A 263 16.44 1.43 4.18
C LEU A 263 15.74 2.50 5.01
N LEU A 264 16.44 3.12 5.96
CA LEU A 264 15.88 4.21 6.77
C LEU A 264 15.51 5.40 5.87
N ASP A 265 16.43 5.80 5.00
CA ASP A 265 16.19 6.87 4.02
C ASP A 265 15.05 6.47 3.06
N GLU A 266 14.96 5.20 2.67
CA GLU A 266 13.85 4.71 1.83
C GLU A 266 12.50 4.80 2.56
N PHE A 267 12.42 4.46 3.85
CA PHE A 267 11.21 4.62 4.67
C PHE A 267 10.76 6.08 4.80
N ASP A 268 11.71 7.01 4.97
CA ASP A 268 11.44 8.45 5.03
C ASP A 268 10.89 9.00 3.69
N ASN A 269 11.21 8.33 2.57
CA ASN A 269 10.72 8.68 1.24
C ASN A 269 9.43 7.96 0.84
N VAL A 270 8.91 7.06 1.68
CA VAL A 270 7.64 6.38 1.41
C VAL A 270 6.51 7.42 1.40
N PHE A 271 5.65 7.36 0.39
CA PHE A 271 4.54 8.30 0.18
C PHE A 271 4.91 9.76 -0.13
N THR A 272 6.18 10.10 -0.35
CA THR A 272 6.55 11.50 -0.66
C THR A 272 5.80 12.02 -1.88
N ARG A 273 5.65 11.23 -2.94
CA ARG A 273 4.93 11.64 -4.15
C ARG A 273 3.45 11.93 -3.86
N THR A 274 2.77 11.03 -3.14
CA THR A 274 1.38 11.25 -2.73
C THR A 274 1.26 12.48 -1.81
N MET A 275 2.19 12.66 -0.87
CA MET A 275 2.18 13.81 0.05
C MET A 275 2.43 15.15 -0.66
N ASP A 276 3.24 15.17 -1.71
CA ASP A 276 3.47 16.34 -2.56
C ASP A 276 2.19 16.75 -3.30
N VAL A 277 1.48 15.78 -3.91
CA VAL A 277 0.17 16.02 -4.54
C VAL A 277 -0.85 16.51 -3.52
N LEU A 278 -0.75 16.05 -2.27
CA LEU A 278 -1.59 16.51 -1.17
C LEU A 278 -1.16 17.88 -0.62
N GLY A 279 -0.10 18.51 -1.14
CA GLY A 279 0.32 19.87 -0.80
C GLY A 279 1.16 20.00 0.48
N TYR A 280 1.81 18.93 0.96
CA TYR A 280 2.73 19.00 2.10
C TYR A 280 4.16 19.40 1.71
N GLY A 281 4.58 19.15 0.47
CA GLY A 281 5.93 19.48 0.00
C GLY A 281 6.24 20.98 0.00
N ASN A 282 5.23 21.85 -0.20
CA ASN A 282 5.45 23.29 -0.36
C ASN A 282 5.43 24.10 0.94
N LEU A 283 5.06 23.51 2.09
CA LEU A 283 5.01 24.28 3.35
C LEU A 283 6.38 24.55 3.98
N ARG A 284 7.49 24.06 3.39
CA ARG A 284 8.84 24.28 3.93
C ARG A 284 9.63 25.39 3.24
N GLU A 285 9.17 25.94 2.11
CA GLU A 285 9.97 26.90 1.33
C GLU A 285 9.46 28.35 1.41
N ASP A 286 8.24 28.60 1.91
CA ASP A 286 7.70 29.96 2.06
C ASP A 286 7.99 30.61 3.43
N ASP A 287 8.74 29.93 4.31
CA ASP A 287 9.21 30.48 5.60
C ASP A 287 10.54 31.25 5.48
N ASP A 288 11.02 31.48 4.25
CA ASP A 288 11.79 32.69 3.92
C ASP A 288 10.81 33.87 3.92
N LEU A 289 10.29 34.16 5.12
CA LEU A 289 9.71 35.45 5.45
C LEU A 289 10.75 36.50 5.04
N GLU A 290 10.53 37.10 3.87
CA GLU A 290 11.04 38.44 3.57
C GLU A 290 10.92 39.21 4.87
N GLU A 291 12.06 39.64 5.44
CA GLU A 291 12.10 40.51 6.59
C GLU A 291 11.18 41.69 6.28
N VAL A 292 9.93 41.64 6.74
CA VAL A 292 9.04 42.78 6.65
C VAL A 292 9.73 43.84 7.49
N PRO A 293 10.21 44.94 6.90
CA PRO A 293 10.98 45.93 7.63
C PRO A 293 10.10 46.43 8.77
N MET A 294 10.53 46.12 10.01
CA MET A 294 9.89 46.54 11.25
C MET A 294 9.66 48.05 11.20
N SER A 295 8.49 48.45 10.74
CA SER A 295 8.04 49.82 10.76
C SER A 295 7.56 50.12 12.17
N ALA A 296 8.26 51.09 12.76
CA ALA A 296 8.19 51.62 14.12
C ALA A 296 6.85 51.50 14.90
N PRO A 297 6.93 51.36 16.24
CA PRO A 297 5.76 51.30 17.10
C PRO A 297 5.11 52.69 17.24
N LEU A 298 3.83 52.79 16.87
CA LEU A 298 2.97 53.87 17.33
C LEU A 298 2.37 53.46 18.68
N THR A 299 2.88 54.08 19.73
CA THR A 299 2.29 54.19 21.06
C THR A 299 0.83 54.65 21.01
N GLY A 300 -0.07 53.86 21.60
CA GLY A 300 -1.43 54.24 21.96
C GLY A 300 -1.83 53.57 23.27
N PRO A 301 -2.40 54.30 24.26
CA PRO A 301 -2.59 53.80 25.63
C PRO A 301 -3.99 53.22 25.87
N GLY A 302 -4.02 52.24 26.78
CA GLY A 302 -5.07 52.07 27.80
C GLY A 302 -6.38 51.41 27.36
N GLU A 303 -6.70 50.26 27.97
CA GLU A 303 -7.76 50.13 28.99
C GLU A 303 -8.18 48.66 29.15
N ASP A 304 -7.74 48.09 30.29
CA ASP A 304 -8.56 47.42 31.30
C ASP A 304 -9.76 46.57 30.84
N SER A 305 -9.62 45.24 30.98
CA SER A 305 -10.65 44.44 31.68
C SER A 305 -10.14 43.03 31.98
N GLU A 306 -9.90 42.83 33.28
CA GLU A 306 -9.77 41.54 33.93
C GLU A 306 -11.08 40.75 33.80
N GLY A 307 -11.00 39.55 33.24
CA GLY A 307 -12.09 38.59 33.18
C GLY A 307 -11.54 37.18 33.35
N GLY A 308 -11.24 36.80 34.59
CA GLY A 308 -10.78 35.47 34.93
C GLY A 308 -11.87 34.43 34.66
N VAL A 309 -11.59 33.50 33.75
CA VAL A 309 -12.36 32.26 33.58
C VAL A 309 -11.56 31.16 34.27
N GLN A 310 -12.14 30.64 35.35
CA GLN A 310 -11.64 29.47 36.06
C GLN A 310 -11.63 28.28 35.10
N MET A 311 -10.46 27.67 34.99
CA MET A 311 -10.21 26.42 34.30
C MET A 311 -10.74 25.30 35.19
N GLU A 312 -11.88 24.71 34.82
CA GLU A 312 -12.37 23.49 35.44
C GLU A 312 -11.52 22.32 34.92
N ASP A 313 -10.88 21.62 35.86
CA ASP A 313 -10.11 20.41 35.64
C ASP A 313 -11.05 19.28 35.20
N ASP A 314 -11.24 19.13 33.89
CA ASP A 314 -11.90 17.95 33.33
C ASP A 314 -10.94 16.76 33.33
N ASP A 315 -11.22 15.83 34.25
CA ASP A 315 -10.66 14.49 34.39
C ASP A 315 -10.62 13.74 33.04
N TYR A 316 -9.46 13.74 32.37
CA TYR A 316 -9.15 12.75 31.34
C TYR A 316 -8.81 11.41 32.01
N GLN A 317 -9.85 10.67 32.41
CA GLN A 317 -9.73 9.24 32.70
C GLN A 317 -9.38 8.49 31.42
N CYS A 318 -8.10 8.12 31.32
CA CYS A 318 -7.58 7.20 30.34
C CYS A 318 -8.26 5.83 30.51
N ILE A 319 -9.22 5.51 29.64
CA ILE A 319 -9.82 4.17 29.53
C ILE A 319 -8.79 3.27 28.86
N CYS A 320 -7.84 2.75 29.64
CA CYS A 320 -7.08 1.57 29.25
C CYS A 320 -8.06 0.39 29.23
N GLY A 321 -8.46 -0.02 28.03
CA GLY A 321 -9.27 -1.21 27.80
C GLY A 321 -8.62 -2.43 28.45
N HIS A 322 -9.22 -2.88 29.55
CA HIS A 322 -8.96 -4.20 30.13
C HIS A 322 -9.28 -5.27 29.07
N LEU A 323 -8.23 -5.96 28.64
CA LEU A 323 -8.32 -7.21 27.93
C LEU A 323 -9.01 -8.21 28.87
N VAL A 324 -10.30 -8.44 28.66
CA VAL A 324 -11.06 -9.41 29.44
C VAL A 324 -10.59 -10.80 29.03
N ASP A 325 -9.93 -11.45 29.98
CA ASP A 325 -9.46 -12.82 29.93
C ASP A 325 -10.69 -13.76 29.79
N THR A 326 -11.05 -14.09 28.55
CA THR A 326 -12.10 -15.07 28.27
C THR A 326 -11.48 -16.46 28.35
N THR A 327 -11.48 -16.99 29.57
CA THR A 327 -11.23 -18.41 29.84
C THR A 327 -12.29 -19.25 29.13
N TYR A 328 -11.91 -19.80 27.98
CA TYR A 328 -12.67 -20.83 27.28
C TYR A 328 -12.63 -22.12 28.10
N GLY A 329 -13.74 -22.47 28.75
CA GLY A 329 -13.95 -23.79 29.35
C GLY A 329 -14.22 -24.86 28.27
N PRO A 330 -13.77 -26.11 28.46
CA PRO A 330 -13.94 -27.16 27.47
C PRO A 330 -15.41 -27.63 27.36
N PRO A 331 -15.86 -28.07 26.17
CA PRO A 331 -17.21 -28.55 25.96
C PRO A 331 -17.44 -29.89 26.64
N LYS A 332 -18.57 -30.03 27.33
CA LYS A 332 -19.04 -31.28 27.93
C LYS A 332 -19.41 -32.26 26.82
N GLU A 333 -18.76 -33.42 26.82
CA GLU A 333 -19.14 -34.59 26.03
C GLU A 333 -20.58 -35.00 26.36
N ALA A 334 -21.45 -34.97 25.35
CA ALA A 334 -22.77 -35.58 25.43
C ALA A 334 -22.63 -37.08 25.14
N VAL A 335 -22.62 -37.86 26.22
CA VAL A 335 -22.90 -39.29 26.21
C VAL A 335 -24.41 -39.50 26.04
N ASN A 336 -24.82 -40.21 24.98
CA ASN A 336 -26.07 -40.99 24.91
C ASN A 336 -25.89 -42.03 23.79
N LYS A 337 -25.78 -43.31 24.13
CA LYS A 337 -26.86 -44.31 24.33
C LYS A 337 -27.50 -44.77 23.03
#